data_AF-A0A4P7C0M6-F1
#
_entry.id   AF-A0A4P7C0M6-F1
#
_cell.length_a   1.000
_cell.length_b   1.000
_cell.length_c   1.000
_cell.angle_alpha   90.00
_cell.angle_beta   90.00
_cell.angle_gamma   90.00
#
_symmetry.space_group_name_H-M   'P 1'
#
loop_
_entity.id
_entity.type
_entity.pdbx_description
1 polymer ?
#
loop_
_entity_poly.entity_id
_entity_poly.type
_entity_poly.pdbx_seq_one_letter_code
_entity_poly.pdbx_strand_id
1 'polypeptide(L)'
;MQNLVNLEVLDQQLTMSSVEIAEVCGKQHKNVLADIRALEEQGVIDGLKFKRNYKDSLNREKPCYHLPKRETLILTSGYSAKQRAAIIDRWLYLEEQKNKNLSPAEQLLMQAQMLVKSERRIAALEERQRITEGKLEDFATGAEHFSITAYHKLFLAQQISNNQANSDGRKLSHIAKNQGIKLGRAPHPVWGTVNTYPKALLDAYYRGEYQTH
;
A
#
# COMPACT_ATOMS: atom_id res chain seq x y z
N MET A 1 17.53 -18.63 -14.17
CA MET A 1 16.15 -18.12 -14.18
C MET A 1 16.20 -16.62 -13.94
N GLN A 2 15.96 -15.83 -14.98
CA GLN A 2 15.96 -14.37 -14.91
C GLN A 2 14.75 -13.91 -14.08
N ASN A 3 15.02 -13.26 -12.95
CA ASN A 3 14.02 -12.47 -12.24
C ASN A 3 13.80 -11.19 -13.05
N LEU A 4 12.76 -11.21 -13.89
CA LEU A 4 12.20 -10.00 -14.48
C LEU A 4 11.57 -9.20 -13.35
N VAL A 5 12.30 -8.19 -12.87
CA VAL A 5 11.69 -7.10 -12.11
C VAL A 5 10.83 -6.35 -13.12
N ASN A 6 9.53 -6.65 -13.14
CA ASN A 6 8.54 -5.80 -13.77
C ASN A 6 8.60 -4.45 -13.05
N LEU A 7 9.42 -3.53 -13.57
CA LEU A 7 9.17 -2.11 -13.37
C LEU A 7 7.86 -1.84 -14.11
N GLU A 8 6.75 -1.90 -13.38
CA GLU A 8 5.55 -1.18 -13.77
C GLU A 8 5.96 0.29 -13.84
N VAL A 9 6.38 0.71 -15.03
CA VAL A 9 6.33 2.10 -15.42
C VAL A 9 4.91 2.51 -15.10
N LEU A 10 4.75 3.39 -14.10
CA LEU A 10 3.50 4.09 -13.87
C LEU A 10 3.24 4.91 -15.13
N ASP A 11 2.68 4.26 -16.15
CA ASP A 11 2.08 4.96 -17.26
C ASP A 11 0.90 5.68 -16.62
N GLN A 12 1.15 6.93 -16.20
CA GLN A 12 0.10 7.82 -15.77
C GLN A 12 -0.79 7.96 -17.00
N GLN A 13 -1.85 7.15 -17.01
CA GLN A 13 -2.83 7.18 -18.08
C GLN A 13 -3.31 8.62 -18.16
N LEU A 14 -3.12 9.23 -19.33
CA LEU A 14 -3.53 10.60 -19.56
C LEU A 14 -5.04 10.66 -19.34
N THR A 15 -5.49 11.61 -18.54
CA THR A 15 -6.90 11.80 -18.19
C THR A 15 -7.27 13.27 -18.29
N MET A 16 -8.56 13.54 -18.44
CA MET A 16 -9.14 14.88 -18.38
C MET A 16 -10.13 14.93 -17.22
N SER A 17 -10.06 15.97 -16.40
CA SER A 17 -10.98 16.08 -15.25
C SER A 17 -12.35 16.57 -15.70
N SER A 18 -13.43 16.19 -15.00
CA SER A 18 -14.77 16.72 -15.30
C SER A 18 -14.88 18.23 -15.09
N VAL A 19 -14.02 18.82 -14.27
CA VAL A 19 -13.89 20.28 -14.09
C VAL A 19 -13.29 20.91 -15.35
N GLU A 20 -12.19 20.35 -15.84
CA GLU A 20 -11.54 20.77 -17.08
C GLU A 20 -12.46 20.60 -18.31
N ILE A 21 -13.20 19.48 -18.40
CA ILE A 21 -14.22 19.28 -19.44
C ILE A 21 -15.27 20.39 -19.37
N ALA A 22 -15.71 20.77 -18.17
CA ALA A 22 -16.68 21.85 -17.98
C ALA A 22 -16.13 23.20 -18.45
N GLU A 23 -14.88 23.51 -18.11
CA GLU A 23 -14.18 24.72 -18.54
C GLU A 23 -14.02 24.79 -20.06
N VAL A 24 -13.44 23.75 -20.67
CA VAL A 24 -13.19 23.67 -22.13
C VAL A 24 -14.50 23.71 -22.93
N CYS A 25 -15.57 23.09 -22.41
CA CYS A 25 -16.87 23.09 -23.07
C CYS A 25 -17.76 24.30 -22.74
N GLY A 26 -17.36 25.17 -21.81
CA GLY A 26 -18.20 26.24 -21.27
C GLY A 26 -19.50 25.73 -20.61
N LYS A 27 -19.49 24.53 -20.03
CA LYS A 27 -20.63 23.92 -19.34
C LYS A 27 -20.50 24.13 -17.82
N GLN A 28 -21.62 24.18 -17.11
CA GLN A 28 -21.57 24.08 -15.65
C GLN A 28 -21.09 22.69 -15.24
N HIS A 29 -20.14 22.62 -14.29
CA HIS A 29 -19.57 21.36 -13.81
C HIS A 29 -20.64 20.37 -13.33
N LYS A 30 -21.70 20.86 -12.68
CA LYS A 30 -22.84 20.03 -12.24
C LYS A 30 -23.52 19.27 -13.39
N ASN A 31 -23.59 19.87 -14.58
CA ASN A 31 -24.22 19.25 -15.74
C ASN A 31 -23.29 18.18 -16.33
N VAL A 32 -21.98 18.43 -16.34
CA VAL A 32 -21.00 17.41 -16.73
C VAL A 32 -21.06 16.20 -15.79
N LEU A 33 -21.20 16.42 -14.47
CA LEU A 33 -21.39 15.34 -13.50
C LEU A 33 -22.69 14.55 -13.74
N ALA A 34 -23.78 15.22 -14.12
CA ALA A 34 -25.03 14.55 -14.47
C ALA A 34 -24.89 13.70 -15.73
N ASP A 35 -24.24 14.23 -16.78
CA ASP A 35 -24.00 13.50 -18.03
C ASP A 35 -23.14 12.23 -17.78
N ILE A 36 -22.13 12.33 -16.91
CA ILE A 36 -21.29 11.17 -16.53
C ILE A 36 -22.11 10.11 -15.80
N ARG A 37 -22.97 10.52 -14.85
CA ARG A 37 -23.84 9.58 -14.11
C ARG A 37 -24.84 8.89 -15.03
N ALA A 38 -25.39 9.60 -16.01
CA ALA A 38 -26.29 9.01 -16.99
C ALA A 38 -25.59 7.91 -17.82
N LEU A 39 -24.31 8.09 -18.15
CA LEU A 39 -23.51 7.07 -18.83
C LEU A 39 -23.11 5.91 -17.91
N GLU A 40 -22.92 6.18 -16.62
CA GLU A 40 -22.71 5.17 -15.59
C GLU A 40 -23.95 4.29 -15.39
N GLU A 41 -25.14 4.90 -15.33
CA GLU A 41 -26.43 4.21 -15.26
C GLU A 41 -26.71 3.33 -16.49
N GLN A 42 -26.23 3.75 -17.66
CA GLN A 42 -26.30 2.96 -18.91
C GLN A 42 -25.22 1.87 -19.01
N GLY A 43 -24.31 1.76 -18.04
CA GLY A 43 -23.22 0.79 -18.05
C GLY A 43 -22.11 1.08 -19.09
N VAL A 44 -22.09 2.30 -19.65
CA VAL A 44 -21.11 2.71 -20.67
C VAL A 44 -19.78 3.13 -20.03
N ILE A 45 -19.84 3.71 -18.83
CA ILE A 45 -18.70 4.15 -18.04
C ILE A 45 -18.77 3.51 -16.65
N ASP A 46 -17.64 2.99 -16.17
CA ASP A 46 -17.48 2.58 -14.78
C ASP A 46 -17.07 3.80 -13.94
N GLY A 47 -18.06 4.55 -13.45
CA GLY A 47 -17.82 5.81 -12.77
C GLY A 47 -16.96 5.67 -11.50
N LEU A 48 -17.07 4.55 -10.80
CA LEU A 48 -16.26 4.27 -9.61
C LEU A 48 -14.76 4.24 -9.91
N LYS A 49 -14.34 3.71 -11.07
CA LYS A 49 -12.92 3.70 -11.47
C LYS A 49 -12.35 5.12 -11.60
N PHE A 50 -13.15 6.04 -12.10
CA PHE A 50 -12.71 7.38 -12.49
C PHE A 50 -13.01 8.46 -11.46
N LYS A 51 -13.79 8.15 -10.42
CA LYS A 51 -14.19 9.10 -9.38
C LYS A 51 -12.99 9.60 -8.58
N ARG A 52 -12.89 10.92 -8.40
CA ARG A 52 -11.85 11.62 -7.64
C ARG A 52 -12.47 12.79 -6.88
N ASN A 53 -11.66 13.49 -6.09
CA ASN A 53 -12.03 14.75 -5.47
C ASN A 53 -11.09 15.85 -5.96
N TYR A 54 -11.61 17.07 -6.06
CA TYR A 54 -10.83 18.28 -6.29
C TYR A 54 -11.13 19.30 -5.20
N LYS A 55 -10.19 20.21 -4.96
CA LYS A 55 -10.40 21.35 -4.07
C LYS A 55 -10.87 22.55 -4.88
N ASP A 56 -11.96 23.17 -4.45
CA ASP A 56 -12.43 24.40 -5.08
C ASP A 56 -11.66 25.63 -4.59
N SER A 57 -12.00 26.81 -5.11
CA SER A 57 -11.36 28.09 -4.73
C SER A 57 -11.49 28.45 -3.25
N LEU A 58 -12.40 27.79 -2.52
CA LEU A 58 -12.59 27.95 -1.09
C LEU A 58 -11.96 26.78 -0.30
N ASN A 59 -11.07 26.01 -0.92
CA ASN A 59 -10.37 24.88 -0.34
C ASN A 59 -11.30 23.75 0.14
N ARG A 60 -12.53 23.66 -0.40
CA ARG A 60 -13.50 22.60 -0.08
C ARG A 60 -13.32 21.43 -1.03
N GLU A 61 -13.37 20.21 -0.49
CA GLU A 61 -13.35 19.01 -1.32
C GLU A 61 -14.70 18.79 -2.01
N LYS A 62 -14.67 18.60 -3.32
CA LYS A 62 -15.82 18.31 -4.16
C LYS A 62 -15.55 17.13 -5.07
N PRO A 63 -16.57 16.33 -5.39
CA PRO A 63 -16.40 15.19 -6.29
C PRO A 63 -16.12 15.66 -7.72
N CYS A 64 -15.22 14.96 -8.39
CA CYS A 64 -14.99 15.05 -9.83
C CYS A 64 -14.72 13.65 -10.42
N TYR A 65 -14.50 13.59 -11.72
CA TYR A 65 -14.09 12.38 -12.41
C TYR A 65 -12.85 12.69 -13.25
N HIS A 66 -11.91 11.77 -13.32
CA HIS A 66 -10.76 11.82 -14.24
C HIS A 66 -10.96 10.76 -15.32
N LEU A 67 -11.42 11.19 -16.49
CA LEU A 67 -11.79 10.30 -17.57
C LEU A 67 -10.62 10.08 -18.54
N PRO A 68 -10.34 8.84 -18.97
CA PRO A 68 -9.42 8.59 -20.09
C PRO A 68 -9.99 9.13 -21.41
N LYS A 69 -9.16 9.07 -22.47
CA LYS A 69 -9.52 9.59 -23.80
C LYS A 69 -10.83 9.00 -24.31
N ARG A 70 -10.98 7.68 -24.25
CA ARG A 70 -12.17 6.98 -24.73
C ARG A 70 -13.44 7.49 -24.04
N GLU A 71 -13.45 7.51 -22.72
CA GLU A 71 -14.61 7.88 -21.91
C GLU A 71 -14.95 9.37 -22.07
N THR A 72 -13.92 10.23 -22.22
CA THR A 72 -14.12 11.65 -22.53
C THR A 72 -14.77 11.85 -23.90
N LEU A 73 -14.34 11.09 -24.91
CA LEU A 73 -14.91 11.15 -26.25
C LEU A 73 -16.34 10.60 -26.29
N ILE A 74 -16.63 9.53 -25.53
CA ILE A 74 -17.99 9.01 -25.37
C ILE A 74 -18.90 10.05 -24.73
N LEU A 75 -18.47 10.63 -23.60
CA LEU A 75 -19.22 11.68 -22.90
C LEU A 75 -19.56 12.85 -23.82
N THR A 76 -18.59 13.27 -24.62
CA THR A 76 -18.71 14.48 -25.44
C THR A 76 -19.34 14.21 -26.80
N SER A 77 -19.56 12.96 -27.19
CA SER A 77 -20.20 12.59 -28.47
C SER A 77 -21.57 13.27 -28.65
N GLY A 78 -22.36 13.37 -27.57
CA GLY A 78 -23.66 14.05 -27.53
C GLY A 78 -23.60 15.58 -27.38
N TYR A 79 -22.42 16.19 -27.25
CA TYR A 79 -22.27 17.64 -27.09
C TYR A 79 -22.32 18.37 -28.45
N SER A 80 -22.33 19.70 -28.45
CA SER A 80 -22.26 20.47 -29.70
C SER A 80 -20.95 20.23 -30.46
N ALA A 81 -20.95 20.42 -31.78
CA ALA A 81 -19.73 20.29 -32.60
C ALA A 81 -18.58 21.17 -32.10
N LYS A 82 -18.88 22.40 -31.65
CA LYS A 82 -17.90 23.33 -31.06
C LYS A 82 -17.25 22.76 -29.79
N GLN A 83 -18.05 22.14 -28.91
CA GLN A 83 -17.56 21.53 -27.68
C GLN A 83 -16.71 20.29 -27.97
N ARG A 84 -17.12 19.47 -28.94
CA ARG A 84 -16.33 18.30 -29.36
C ARG A 84 -14.97 18.71 -29.93
N ALA A 85 -14.92 19.75 -30.76
CA ALA A 85 -13.67 20.28 -31.30
C ALA A 85 -12.72 20.71 -30.16
N ALA A 86 -13.22 21.49 -29.19
CA ALA A 86 -12.43 21.95 -28.05
C ALA A 86 -11.86 20.77 -27.21
N ILE A 87 -12.64 19.71 -27.04
CA ILE A 87 -12.19 18.49 -26.35
C ILE A 87 -11.11 17.75 -27.15
N ILE A 88 -11.28 17.64 -28.47
CA ILE A 88 -10.29 17.02 -29.35
C ILE A 88 -8.97 17.81 -29.30
N ASP A 89 -9.02 19.13 -29.45
CA ASP A 89 -7.85 20.01 -29.39
C ASP A 89 -7.11 19.87 -28.06
N ARG A 90 -7.87 19.78 -26.95
CA ARG A 90 -7.28 19.57 -25.64
C ARG A 90 -6.59 18.21 -25.52
N TRP A 91 -7.16 17.15 -26.07
CA TRP A 91 -6.50 15.83 -26.10
C TRP A 91 -5.25 15.84 -26.96
N LEU A 92 -5.27 16.48 -28.13
CA LEU A 92 -4.09 16.62 -28.98
C LEU A 92 -2.96 17.33 -28.24
N TYR A 93 -3.27 18.42 -27.53
CA TYR A 93 -2.30 19.11 -26.69
C TYR A 93 -1.71 18.21 -25.59
N LEU A 94 -2.57 17.47 -24.87
CA LEU A 94 -2.13 16.57 -23.80
C LEU A 94 -1.26 15.43 -24.34
N GLU A 95 -1.60 14.87 -25.50
CA GLU A 95 -0.82 13.83 -26.18
C GLU A 95 0.53 14.37 -26.67
N GLU A 96 0.58 15.60 -27.19
CA GLU A 96 1.82 16.26 -27.56
C GLU A 96 2.72 16.50 -26.34
N GLN A 97 2.17 16.92 -25.19
CA GLN A 97 2.96 17.07 -23.97
C GLN A 97 3.50 15.72 -23.46
N LYS A 98 2.73 14.64 -23.57
CA LYS A 98 3.20 13.29 -23.22
C LYS A 98 4.30 12.81 -24.19
N ASN A 99 4.18 13.16 -25.47
CA ASN A 99 5.11 12.73 -26.52
C ASN A 99 6.33 13.64 -26.69
N LYS A 100 6.46 14.72 -25.89
CA LYS A 100 7.74 15.44 -25.78
C LYS A 100 8.76 14.51 -25.14
N ASN A 101 9.54 13.86 -25.99
CA ASN A 101 10.72 13.13 -25.57
C ASN A 101 11.61 14.09 -24.80
N LEU A 102 11.75 13.84 -23.49
CA LEU A 102 12.69 14.57 -22.65
C LEU A 102 14.08 14.50 -23.31
N SER A 103 14.75 15.64 -23.40
CA SER A 103 16.16 15.67 -23.79
C SER A 103 16.99 14.80 -22.82
N PRO A 104 18.19 14.33 -23.23
CA PRO A 104 19.05 13.56 -22.33
C PRO A 104 19.31 14.26 -20.98
N ALA A 105 19.41 15.60 -20.98
CA ALA A 105 19.58 16.40 -19.77
C ALA A 105 18.34 16.38 -18.86
N GLU A 106 17.15 16.50 -19.43
CA GLU A 106 15.88 16.44 -18.67
C GLU A 106 15.61 15.04 -18.11
N GLN A 107 15.96 13.98 -18.86
CA GLN A 107 15.88 12.60 -18.38
C GLN A 107 16.79 12.37 -17.16
N LEU A 108 18.03 12.85 -17.22
CA LEU A 108 18.98 12.75 -16.10
C LEU A 108 18.45 13.51 -14.87
N LEU A 109 17.93 14.72 -15.07
CA LEU A 109 17.35 15.51 -13.97
C LEU A 109 16.16 14.78 -13.32
N MET A 110 15.27 14.19 -14.11
CA MET A 110 14.15 13.41 -13.61
C MET A 110 14.62 12.18 -12.81
N GLN A 111 15.62 11.46 -13.30
CA GLN A 111 16.22 10.33 -12.59
C GLN A 111 16.83 10.77 -11.25
N ALA A 112 17.61 11.85 -11.24
CA ALA A 112 18.20 12.40 -10.03
C ALA A 112 17.14 12.79 -8.99
N GLN A 113 16.03 13.42 -9.42
CA GLN A 113 14.91 13.75 -8.53
C GLN A 113 14.22 12.50 -7.96
N MET A 114 14.08 11.44 -8.77
CA MET A 114 13.52 10.17 -8.32
C MET A 114 14.42 9.51 -7.27
N LEU A 115 15.75 9.55 -7.47
CA LEU A 115 16.72 9.05 -6.49
C LEU A 115 16.60 9.78 -5.15
N VAL A 116 16.60 11.12 -5.15
CA VAL A 116 16.40 11.92 -3.92
C VAL A 116 15.09 11.59 -3.22
N LYS A 117 13.99 11.41 -3.96
CA LYS A 117 12.71 10.99 -3.38
C LYS A 117 12.80 9.59 -2.77
N SER A 118 13.50 8.67 -3.43
CA SER A 118 13.69 7.31 -2.94
C SER A 118 14.52 7.28 -1.66
N GLU A 119 15.61 8.04 -1.59
CA GLU A 119 16.45 8.18 -0.39
C GLU A 119 15.65 8.71 0.80
N ARG A 120 14.87 9.78 0.57
CA ARG A 120 14.00 10.34 1.62
C ARG A 120 12.95 9.35 2.10
N ARG A 121 12.38 8.56 1.18
CA ARG A 121 11.40 7.51 1.51
C ARG A 121 12.05 6.40 2.32
N ILE A 122 13.25 5.96 1.94
CA ILE A 122 14.02 4.93 2.65
C ILE A 122 14.33 5.42 4.07
N ALA A 123 14.90 6.60 4.23
CA ALA A 123 15.21 7.17 5.55
C ALA A 123 13.95 7.27 6.46
N ALA A 124 12.81 7.67 5.90
CA ALA A 124 11.55 7.72 6.66
C ALA A 124 11.03 6.34 7.06
N LEU A 125 11.22 5.32 6.22
CA LEU A 125 10.86 3.94 6.53
C LEU A 125 11.79 3.34 7.60
N GLU A 126 13.09 3.59 7.50
CA GLU A 126 14.09 3.14 8.47
C GLU A 126 13.81 3.74 9.86
N GLU A 127 13.52 5.04 9.96
CA GLU A 127 13.17 5.66 11.24
C GLU A 127 11.87 5.08 11.83
N ARG A 128 10.85 4.86 10.99
CA ARG A 128 9.61 4.21 11.42
C ARG A 128 9.86 2.79 11.92
N GLN A 129 10.72 2.04 11.22
CA GLN A 129 11.11 0.69 11.62
C GLN A 129 11.82 0.73 12.97
N ARG A 130 12.80 1.62 13.16
CA ARG A 130 13.52 1.79 14.45
C ARG A 130 12.56 2.09 15.61
N ILE A 131 11.62 3.01 15.41
CA ILE A 131 10.61 3.34 16.43
C ILE A 131 9.72 2.12 16.74
N THR A 132 9.33 1.35 15.71
CA THR A 132 8.48 0.18 15.89
C THR A 132 9.22 -0.95 16.61
N GLU A 133 10.49 -1.15 16.28
CA GLU A 133 11.37 -2.12 16.95
C GLU A 133 11.58 -1.74 18.43
N GLY A 134 11.88 -0.48 18.73
CA GLY A 134 11.99 -0.01 20.11
C GLY A 134 10.71 -0.23 20.92
N LYS A 135 9.53 0.09 20.36
CA LYS A 135 8.23 -0.18 21.01
C LYS A 135 7.98 -1.67 21.25
N LEU A 136 8.43 -2.54 20.34
CA LEU A 136 8.32 -3.99 20.50
C LEU A 136 9.24 -4.48 21.61
N GLU A 137 10.45 -3.92 21.74
CA GLU A 137 11.39 -4.23 22.82
C GLU A 137 10.87 -3.78 24.19
N ASP A 138 10.29 -2.57 24.28
CA ASP A 138 9.64 -2.07 25.50
C ASP A 138 8.45 -2.96 25.92
N PHE A 139 7.63 -3.40 24.96
CA PHE A 139 6.52 -4.31 25.23
C PHE A 139 7.03 -5.70 25.66
N ALA A 140 8.09 -6.19 25.01
CA ALA A 140 8.68 -7.48 25.30
C ALA A 140 9.33 -7.54 26.70
N THR A 141 10.05 -6.50 27.11
CA THR A 141 10.72 -6.45 28.42
C THR A 141 9.72 -6.47 29.59
N GLY A 142 8.49 -5.98 29.39
CA GLY A 142 7.40 -6.08 30.37
C GLY A 142 6.59 -7.38 30.34
N ALA A 143 6.84 -8.29 29.38
CA ALA A 143 6.04 -9.50 29.22
C ALA A 143 6.57 -10.67 30.07
N GLU A 144 5.67 -11.38 30.76
CA GLU A 144 6.03 -12.58 31.53
C GLU A 144 6.08 -13.86 30.68
N HIS A 145 5.39 -13.85 29.54
CA HIS A 145 5.26 -14.99 28.63
C HIS A 145 5.61 -14.62 27.19
N PHE A 146 6.30 -15.53 26.49
CA PHE A 146 6.75 -15.31 25.12
C PHE A 146 6.33 -16.47 24.21
N SER A 147 6.05 -16.18 22.94
CA SER A 147 6.07 -17.23 21.93
C SER A 147 7.51 -17.69 21.69
N ILE A 148 7.69 -18.88 21.16
CA ILE A 148 9.03 -19.43 20.90
C ILE A 148 9.80 -18.58 19.89
N THR A 149 9.13 -18.10 18.85
CA THR A 149 9.75 -17.21 17.85
C THR A 149 10.10 -15.85 18.44
N ALA A 150 9.25 -15.28 19.29
CA ALA A 150 9.54 -14.03 19.98
C ALA A 150 10.73 -14.19 20.94
N TYR A 151 10.77 -15.28 21.71
CA TYR A 151 11.86 -15.55 22.65
C TYR A 151 13.21 -15.70 21.94
N HIS A 152 13.27 -16.46 20.84
CA HIS A 152 14.48 -16.61 20.03
C HIS A 152 14.98 -15.28 19.48
N LYS A 153 14.06 -14.46 18.96
CA LYS A 153 14.40 -13.15 18.41
C LYS A 153 14.92 -12.19 19.50
N LEU A 154 14.25 -12.14 20.65
CA LEU A 154 14.49 -11.13 21.69
C LEU A 154 15.65 -11.50 22.62
N PHE A 155 15.81 -12.77 22.98
CA PHE A 155 16.77 -13.19 24.01
C PHE A 155 17.94 -14.00 23.46
N LEU A 156 17.78 -14.68 22.33
CA LEU A 156 18.85 -15.47 21.71
C LEU A 156 19.47 -14.79 20.48
N ALA A 157 18.89 -13.68 20.01
CA ALA A 157 19.26 -12.99 18.77
C ALA A 157 19.31 -13.94 17.55
N GLN A 158 18.42 -14.94 17.51
CA GLN A 158 18.36 -15.95 16.46
C GLN A 158 16.98 -15.96 15.81
N GLN A 159 16.94 -16.23 14.51
CA GLN A 159 15.72 -16.62 13.82
C GLN A 159 15.69 -18.13 13.66
N ILE A 160 14.53 -18.71 13.94
CA ILE A 160 14.28 -20.14 13.78
C ILE A 160 13.19 -20.38 12.75
N SER A 161 13.27 -21.51 12.07
CA SER A 161 12.24 -21.92 11.12
C SER A 161 10.92 -22.24 11.83
N ASN A 162 9.81 -22.13 11.10
CA ASN A 162 8.49 -22.50 11.61
C ASN A 162 8.44 -23.96 12.08
N ASN A 163 9.17 -24.86 11.40
CA ASN A 163 9.24 -26.28 11.78
C ASN A 163 9.93 -26.47 13.13
N GLN A 164 11.04 -25.75 13.36
CA GLN A 164 11.75 -25.79 14.63
C GLN A 164 10.87 -25.23 15.76
N ALA A 165 10.24 -24.07 15.54
CA ALA A 165 9.34 -23.46 16.53
C ALA A 165 8.18 -24.39 16.91
N ASN A 166 7.59 -25.10 15.93
CA ASN A 166 6.52 -26.06 16.17
C ASN A 166 6.99 -27.29 16.95
N SER A 167 8.18 -27.80 16.64
CA SER A 167 8.80 -28.94 17.34
C SER A 167 9.03 -28.62 18.82
N ASP A 168 9.68 -27.48 19.09
CA ASP A 168 9.92 -27.00 20.44
C ASP A 168 8.61 -26.73 21.18
N GLY A 169 7.61 -26.16 20.50
CA GLY A 169 6.29 -25.91 21.08
C GLY A 169 5.59 -27.15 21.59
N ARG A 170 5.70 -28.28 20.88
CA ARG A 170 5.13 -29.55 21.35
C ARG A 170 5.83 -30.03 22.63
N LYS A 171 7.16 -29.98 22.67
CA LYS A 171 7.96 -30.39 23.83
C LYS A 171 7.68 -29.51 25.05
N LEU A 172 7.75 -28.19 24.87
CA LEU A 172 7.47 -27.21 25.92
C LEU A 172 6.04 -27.32 26.46
N SER A 173 5.05 -27.59 25.61
CA SER A 173 3.67 -27.81 26.07
C SER A 173 3.54 -29.09 26.90
N HIS A 174 4.29 -30.13 26.57
CA HIS A 174 4.33 -31.37 27.35
C HIS A 174 4.99 -31.14 28.72
N ILE A 175 6.14 -30.46 28.74
CA ILE A 175 6.85 -30.11 29.98
C ILE A 175 5.97 -29.24 30.89
N ALA A 176 5.35 -28.20 30.33
CA ALA A 176 4.46 -27.31 31.06
C ALA A 176 3.29 -28.08 31.71
N LYS A 177 2.68 -29.01 30.96
CA LYS A 177 1.60 -29.85 31.47
C LYS A 177 2.07 -30.72 32.66
N ASN A 178 3.25 -31.34 32.55
CA ASN A 178 3.78 -32.21 33.60
C ASN A 178 4.16 -31.43 34.87
N GLN A 179 4.54 -30.16 34.73
CA GLN A 179 4.90 -29.28 35.85
C GLN A 179 3.73 -28.43 36.37
N GLY A 180 2.51 -28.60 35.82
CA GLY A 180 1.36 -27.81 36.21
C GLY A 180 1.44 -26.32 35.83
N ILE A 181 2.29 -25.97 34.86
CA ILE A 181 2.51 -24.60 34.41
C ILE A 181 1.39 -24.21 33.44
N LYS A 182 0.70 -23.09 33.73
CA LYS A 182 -0.34 -22.54 32.86
C LYS A 182 0.30 -21.80 31.68
N LEU A 183 -0.15 -22.11 30.47
CA LEU A 183 0.28 -21.43 29.24
C LEU A 183 -0.57 -20.19 28.95
N GLY A 184 0.06 -19.18 28.35
CA GLY A 184 -0.61 -18.00 27.81
C GLY A 184 -0.95 -18.18 26.33
N ARG A 185 -1.63 -17.17 25.76
CA ARG A 185 -1.91 -17.08 24.31
C ARG A 185 -1.65 -15.66 23.83
N ALA A 186 -1.06 -15.54 22.64
CA ALA A 186 -0.85 -14.27 21.97
C ALA A 186 -1.34 -14.31 20.52
N PRO A 187 -1.85 -13.20 19.97
CA PRO A 187 -2.20 -13.10 18.56
C PRO A 187 -0.94 -13.22 17.68
N HIS A 188 -1.05 -13.92 16.55
CA HIS A 188 0.00 -14.07 15.55
C HIS A 188 -0.52 -13.69 14.16
N PRO A 189 0.19 -12.85 13.38
CA PRO A 189 -0.29 -12.36 12.09
C PRO A 189 -0.66 -13.46 11.08
N VAL A 190 0.05 -14.59 11.10
CA VAL A 190 -0.11 -15.69 10.13
C VAL A 190 -0.97 -16.85 10.67
N TRP A 191 -0.99 -17.07 11.98
CA TRP A 191 -1.59 -18.27 12.58
C TRP A 191 -2.77 -17.97 13.50
N GLY A 192 -3.21 -16.71 13.55
CA GLY A 192 -4.31 -16.27 14.41
C GLY A 192 -3.86 -16.14 15.85
N THR A 193 -3.73 -17.26 16.58
CA THR A 193 -3.26 -17.28 17.97
C THR A 193 -2.26 -18.40 18.20
N VAL A 194 -1.25 -18.13 19.03
CA VAL A 194 -0.19 -19.07 19.39
C VAL A 194 -0.03 -19.16 20.90
N ASN A 195 0.46 -20.30 21.37
CA ASN A 195 0.81 -20.48 22.78
C ASN A 195 2.01 -19.59 23.15
N THR A 196 1.98 -19.06 24.37
CA THR A 196 3.12 -18.40 24.99
C THR A 196 3.50 -19.11 26.28
N TYR A 197 4.79 -19.11 26.57
CA TYR A 197 5.39 -19.85 27.67
C TYR A 197 6.06 -18.87 28.64
N PRO A 198 6.02 -19.12 29.96
CA PRO A 198 6.74 -18.28 30.91
C PRO A 198 8.22 -18.21 30.55
N LYS A 199 8.84 -17.04 30.70
CA LYS A 199 10.26 -16.86 30.38
C LYS A 199 11.15 -17.89 31.08
N ALA A 200 10.92 -18.16 32.36
CA ALA A 200 11.70 -19.14 33.14
C ALA A 200 11.67 -20.55 32.53
N LEU A 201 10.53 -20.99 31.98
CA LEU A 201 10.41 -22.29 31.32
C LEU A 201 11.21 -22.32 30.00
N LEU A 202 11.16 -21.23 29.23
CA LEU A 202 11.93 -21.08 27.99
C LEU A 202 13.44 -21.04 28.29
N ASP A 203 13.87 -20.27 29.30
CA ASP A 203 15.25 -20.20 29.76
C ASP A 203 15.77 -21.60 30.13
N ALA A 204 15.01 -22.38 30.91
CA ALA A 204 15.40 -23.72 31.33
C ALA A 204 15.44 -24.73 30.17
N TYR A 205 14.45 -24.68 29.26
CA TYR A 205 14.42 -25.51 28.06
C TYR A 205 15.62 -25.26 27.14
N TYR A 206 15.92 -24.00 26.83
CA TYR A 206 17.02 -23.66 25.93
C TYR A 206 18.40 -23.74 26.58
N ARG A 207 18.50 -23.77 27.91
CA ARG A 207 19.73 -24.15 28.65
C ARG A 207 19.97 -25.66 28.71
N GLY A 208 19.02 -26.47 28.23
CA GLY A 208 19.16 -27.93 28.18
C GLY A 208 18.75 -28.67 29.46
N GLU A 209 18.08 -28.00 30.40
CA GLU A 209 17.71 -28.57 31.72
C GLU A 209 16.68 -29.72 31.62
N TYR A 210 16.09 -29.94 30.44
CA TYR A 210 15.10 -30.98 30.16
C TYR A 210 15.56 -32.02 29.14
N GLN A 211 16.83 -32.00 28.74
CA GLN A 211 17.39 -33.05 27.89
C GLN A 211 17.68 -34.28 28.77
N THR A 212 16.85 -35.32 28.67
CA THR A 212 17.19 -36.65 29.19
C THR A 212 18.35 -37.21 28.38
N HIS A 213 19.41 -37.67 29.06
CA HIS A 213 20.45 -38.53 28.46
C HIS A 213 19.85 -39.80 27.85
#